data_AF-A0A4V2W9M5-F1
#
_entry.id   AF-A0A4V2W9M5-F1
#
_cell.length_a   1.000
_cell.length_b   1.000
_cell.length_c   1.000
_cell.angle_alpha   90.00
_cell.angle_beta   90.00
_cell.angle_gamma   90.00
#
_symmetry.space_group_name_H-M   'P 1'
#
loop_
_entity.id
_entity.type
_entity.pdbx_description
1 polymer ?
#
loop_
_entity_poly.entity_id
_entity_poly.type
_entity_poly.pdbx_seq_one_letter_code
_entity_poly.pdbx_strand_id
1 'polypeptide(L)'
;MMHSGHLTVETHPDHPGLVRLQACDQPPPVTPQLRCAIRFEDVDTARMHAHQRLRRRLVDIDAGLYRVDPVTACAAIEAIALPHRRIMFDPAVESDPGLAPLIARYRTHTRRVDLVFNAIGVFALLLLLALGILLGP
;
A
#
# COMPACT_ATOMS: atom_id res chain seq x y z
N MET A 1 -10.87 6.34 -12.36
CA MET A 1 -10.16 7.43 -13.09
C MET A 1 -8.91 7.72 -12.28
N MET A 2 -7.77 8.04 -12.91
CA MET A 2 -6.55 8.37 -12.15
C MET A 2 -6.75 9.72 -11.48
N HIS A 3 -7.12 9.72 -10.19
CA HIS A 3 -7.35 10.93 -9.42
C HIS A 3 -6.37 11.02 -8.24
N SER A 4 -5.74 12.19 -8.11
CA SER A 4 -4.85 12.46 -7.00
C SER A 4 -5.63 12.74 -5.73
N GLY A 5 -5.27 12.08 -4.64
CA GLY A 5 -5.96 12.24 -3.36
C GLY A 5 -5.12 11.75 -2.20
N HIS A 6 -5.71 11.78 -1.02
CA HIS A 6 -5.11 11.39 0.24
C HIS A 6 -5.73 10.08 0.70
N LEU A 7 -4.89 9.11 1.04
CA LEU A 7 -5.31 7.92 1.76
C LEU A 7 -4.97 8.10 3.23
N THR A 8 -5.98 8.06 4.09
CA THR A 8 -5.86 8.32 5.52
C THR A 8 -6.03 7.04 6.33
N VAL A 9 -5.35 6.99 7.47
CA VAL A 9 -5.56 5.97 8.52
C VAL A 9 -6.08 6.67 9.76
N GLU A 10 -7.26 6.26 10.20
CA GLU A 10 -7.91 6.80 11.39
C GLU A 10 -8.17 5.68 12.40
N THR A 11 -7.94 5.93 13.68
CA THR A 11 -8.36 5.02 14.77
C THR A 11 -9.78 5.33 15.20
N HIS A 12 -10.58 4.29 15.44
CA HIS A 12 -11.92 4.47 15.98
C HIS A 12 -11.87 4.64 17.52
N PRO A 13 -12.47 5.70 18.11
CA PRO A 13 -12.46 5.90 19.55
C PRO A 13 -13.23 4.80 20.29
N ASP A 14 -14.36 4.35 19.74
CA ASP A 14 -15.21 3.33 20.39
C ASP A 14 -14.76 1.88 20.12
N HIS A 15 -13.79 1.67 19.23
CA HIS A 15 -13.34 0.33 18.82
C HIS A 15 -11.81 0.25 18.76
N PRO A 16 -11.15 0.10 19.93
CA PRO A 16 -9.70 -0.03 19.98
C PRO A 16 -9.24 -1.25 19.16
N GLY A 17 -8.19 -1.07 18.36
CA GLY A 17 -7.66 -2.11 17.46
C GLY A 17 -8.34 -2.18 16.09
N LEU A 18 -9.31 -1.30 15.81
CA LEU A 18 -9.81 -1.05 14.47
C LEU A 18 -9.22 0.24 13.91
N VAL A 19 -8.90 0.19 12.63
CA VAL A 19 -8.55 1.37 11.84
C VAL A 19 -9.47 1.49 10.64
N ARG A 20 -9.75 2.74 10.27
CA ARG A 20 -10.45 3.08 9.04
C ARG A 20 -9.45 3.57 8.01
N LEU A 21 -9.55 3.04 6.79
CA LEU A 21 -8.87 3.54 5.60
C LEU A 21 -9.85 4.33 4.75
N GLN A 22 -9.56 5.62 4.53
CA GLN A 22 -10.43 6.48 3.72
C GLN A 22 -9.64 7.22 2.66
N ALA A 23 -10.20 7.27 1.45
CA ALA A 23 -9.71 8.12 0.37
C ALA A 23 -10.45 9.46 0.41
N CYS A 24 -9.70 10.56 0.36
CA CYS A 24 -10.21 11.92 0.39
C CYS A 24 -9.47 12.78 -0.65
N ASP A 25 -10.18 13.55 -1.46
CA ASP A 25 -9.55 14.40 -2.48
C ASP A 25 -8.76 15.55 -1.84
N GLN A 26 -9.30 16.09 -0.75
CA GLN A 26 -8.71 17.18 0.02
C GLN A 26 -7.87 16.66 1.20
N PRO A 27 -6.85 17.43 1.63
CA PRO A 27 -6.09 17.08 2.81
C PRO A 27 -7.03 17.00 4.02
N PRO A 28 -7.00 15.90 4.79
CA PRO A 28 -7.89 15.73 5.94
C PRO A 28 -7.56 16.76 7.03
N PRO A 29 -8.55 17.22 7.80
CA PRO A 29 -8.27 17.97 9.01
C PRO A 29 -7.48 17.09 9.99
N VAL A 30 -6.53 17.69 10.71
CA VAL A 30 -5.76 16.97 11.73
C VAL A 30 -6.67 16.73 12.93
N THR A 31 -7.06 15.48 13.13
CA THR A 31 -7.88 15.03 14.26
C THR A 31 -7.07 14.10 15.16
N PRO A 32 -7.41 13.96 16.46
CA PRO A 32 -6.74 13.00 17.36
C PRO A 32 -6.81 11.54 16.89
N GLN A 33 -7.78 11.23 16.02
CA GLN A 33 -7.99 9.92 15.43
C GLN A 33 -7.10 9.70 14.21
N LEU A 34 -6.67 10.75 13.52
CA LEU A 34 -5.85 10.68 12.33
C LEU A 34 -4.42 10.29 12.70
N ARG A 35 -3.96 9.15 12.16
CA ARG A 35 -2.63 8.60 12.44
C ARG A 35 -1.64 8.92 11.33
N CYS A 36 -2.08 8.77 10.10
CA CYS A 36 -1.28 9.12 8.93
C CYS A 36 -2.17 9.50 7.76
N ALA A 37 -1.65 10.38 6.90
CA ALA A 37 -2.20 10.62 5.58
C ALA A 37 -1.08 10.57 4.54
N ILE A 38 -1.34 9.91 3.43
CA ILE A 38 -0.38 9.85 2.33
C ILE A 38 -1.08 10.32 1.07
N ARG A 39 -0.49 11.30 0.42
CA ARG A 39 -0.98 11.80 -0.87
C ARG A 39 -0.45 10.90 -1.98
N PHE A 40 -1.34 10.38 -2.80
CA PHE A 40 -1.05 9.60 -3.99
C PHE A 40 -1.48 10.36 -5.26
N GLU A 41 -0.80 10.12 -6.37
CA GLU A 41 -1.25 10.59 -7.69
C GLU A 41 -2.48 9.82 -8.20
N ASP A 42 -2.63 8.58 -7.74
CA ASP A 42 -3.80 7.74 -7.99
C ASP A 42 -4.26 7.11 -6.66
N VAL A 43 -5.21 7.77 -6.00
CA VAL A 43 -5.70 7.36 -4.68
C VAL A 43 -6.57 6.10 -4.74
N ASP A 44 -7.26 5.87 -5.85
CA ASP A 44 -8.08 4.68 -6.06
C ASP A 44 -7.20 3.43 -6.15
N THR A 45 -6.13 3.51 -6.95
CA THR A 45 -5.14 2.43 -7.07
C THR A 45 -4.42 2.23 -5.73
N ALA A 46 -4.09 3.30 -5.00
CA ALA A 46 -3.52 3.20 -3.67
C ALA A 46 -4.47 2.49 -2.67
N ARG A 47 -5.76 2.86 -2.66
CA ARG A 47 -6.78 2.22 -1.83
C ARG A 47 -6.93 0.74 -2.16
N MET A 48 -6.92 0.39 -3.44
CA MET A 48 -6.94 -1.01 -3.89
C MET A 48 -5.73 -1.79 -3.37
N HIS A 49 -4.51 -1.24 -3.48
CA HIS A 49 -3.30 -1.90 -2.95
C HIS A 49 -3.32 -2.04 -1.43
N ALA A 50 -3.78 -1.01 -0.72
CA ALA A 50 -3.95 -1.05 0.73
C ALA A 50 -4.93 -2.17 1.12
N HIS A 51 -6.07 -2.24 0.44
CA HIS A 51 -7.06 -3.29 0.62
C HIS A 51 -6.45 -4.67 0.35
N GLN A 52 -5.76 -4.88 -0.78
CA GLN A 52 -5.13 -6.16 -1.10
C GLN A 52 -4.16 -6.62 -0.01
N ARG A 53 -3.38 -5.71 0.58
CA ARG A 53 -2.44 -6.01 1.67
C ARG A 53 -3.14 -6.34 2.98
N LEU A 54 -4.26 -5.68 3.27
CA LEU A 54 -4.98 -5.80 4.54
C LEU A 54 -6.24 -6.66 4.47
N ARG A 55 -6.56 -7.26 3.32
CA ARG A 55 -7.81 -8.02 3.09
C ARG A 55 -8.11 -9.11 4.12
N ARG A 56 -7.07 -9.76 4.66
CA ARG A 56 -7.20 -10.80 5.70
C ARG A 56 -7.58 -10.23 7.07
N ARG A 57 -7.56 -8.91 7.23
CA ARG A 57 -7.90 -8.15 8.42
C ARG A 57 -9.14 -7.29 8.19
N LEU A 58 -9.83 -7.44 7.06
CA LEU A 58 -11.02 -6.69 6.74
C LEU A 58 -12.15 -7.04 7.72
N VAL A 59 -12.80 -6.00 8.25
CA VAL A 59 -13.98 -6.13 9.11
C VAL A 59 -15.22 -5.66 8.35
N ASP A 60 -15.12 -4.52 7.68
CA ASP A 60 -16.20 -3.94 6.89
C ASP A 60 -15.61 -3.23 5.67
N ILE A 61 -16.04 -3.62 4.48
CA ILE A 61 -15.53 -3.06 3.22
C ILE A 61 -16.14 -1.69 2.91
N ASP A 62 -17.41 -1.50 3.24
CA ASP A 62 -18.16 -0.27 2.94
C ASP A 62 -17.68 0.85 3.85
N ALA A 63 -17.44 0.53 5.13
CA ALA A 63 -16.84 1.46 6.08
C ALA A 63 -15.31 1.57 5.96
N GLY A 64 -14.65 0.71 5.17
CA GLY A 64 -13.19 0.67 5.06
C GLY A 64 -12.49 0.32 6.38
N LEU A 65 -13.10 -0.54 7.20
CA LEU A 65 -12.61 -0.92 8.52
C LEU A 65 -11.78 -2.19 8.49
N TYR A 66 -10.64 -2.14 9.19
CA TYR A 66 -9.69 -3.24 9.30
C TYR A 66 -9.27 -3.45 10.76
N ARG A 67 -9.14 -4.71 11.17
CA ARG A 67 -8.62 -5.12 12.47
C ARG A 67 -7.10 -5.21 12.44
N VAL A 68 -6.46 -4.05 12.62
CA VAL A 68 -5.00 -3.89 12.57
C VAL A 68 -4.60 -2.69 13.41
N ASP A 69 -3.41 -2.75 14.00
CA ASP A 69 -2.81 -1.62 14.70
C ASP A 69 -2.46 -0.46 13.74
N PRO A 70 -2.48 0.79 14.23
CA PRO A 70 -2.19 1.97 13.41
C PRO A 70 -0.84 1.94 12.70
N VAL A 71 0.20 1.43 13.37
CA VAL A 71 1.56 1.39 12.85
C VAL A 71 1.63 0.48 11.63
N THR A 72 1.05 -0.72 11.72
CA THR A 72 0.98 -1.66 10.60
C THR A 72 0.12 -1.14 9.47
N ALA A 73 -0.99 -0.44 9.75
CA ALA A 73 -1.82 0.18 8.73
C ALA A 73 -1.06 1.28 7.98
N CYS A 74 -0.38 2.18 8.70
CA CYS A 74 0.47 3.22 8.12
C CYS A 74 1.64 2.62 7.32
N ALA A 75 2.29 1.58 7.84
CA ALA A 75 3.33 0.86 7.10
C ALA A 75 2.80 0.23 5.79
N ALA A 76 1.58 -0.33 5.83
CA ALA A 76 0.97 -0.98 4.68
C ALA A 76 0.63 0.02 3.57
N ILE A 77 0.21 1.25 3.89
CA ILE A 77 -0.02 2.30 2.90
C ILE A 77 1.29 2.94 2.41
N GLU A 78 2.27 3.17 3.28
CA GLU A 78 3.55 3.81 2.93
C GLU A 78 4.46 2.91 2.08
N ALA A 79 4.29 1.59 2.21
CA ALA A 79 4.98 0.64 1.37
C ALA A 79 4.41 0.55 -0.05
N ILE A 80 3.33 1.27 -0.39
CA ILE A 80 2.71 1.20 -1.73
C ILE A 80 3.71 1.79 -2.74
N ALA A 81 4.02 1.01 -3.78
CA ALA A 81 5.00 1.35 -4.80
C ALA A 81 4.40 2.28 -5.88
N LEU A 82 3.71 3.33 -5.44
CA LEU A 82 3.20 4.42 -6.28
C LEU A 82 3.92 5.72 -5.90
N PRO A 83 4.07 6.67 -6.83
CA PRO A 83 4.51 8.02 -6.50
C PRO A 83 3.60 8.61 -5.40
N HIS A 84 4.18 8.97 -4.27
CA HIS A 84 3.44 9.51 -3.14
C HIS A 84 4.25 10.52 -2.34
N ARG A 85 3.53 11.42 -1.66
CA ARG A 85 4.09 12.34 -0.68
C ARG A 85 3.50 12.02 0.69
N ARG A 86 4.37 11.65 1.63
CA ARG A 86 4.02 11.33 3.02
C ARG A 86 3.69 12.60 3.80
N ILE A 87 2.59 12.58 4.54
CA ILE A 87 2.22 13.61 5.51
C ILE A 87 1.87 12.87 6.81
N MET A 88 2.89 12.61 7.63
CA MET A 88 2.71 11.91 8.90
C MET A 88 2.21 12.90 9.95
N PHE A 89 1.13 12.55 10.65
CA PHE A 89 0.48 13.46 11.61
C PHE A 89 0.62 13.00 13.05
N ASP A 90 0.80 11.70 13.30
CA ASP A 90 1.03 11.16 14.64
C ASP A 90 2.53 10.97 14.91
N PRO A 91 3.15 11.81 15.75
CA PRO A 91 4.57 11.69 16.10
C PRO A 91 4.88 10.39 16.86
N ALA A 92 3.89 9.77 17.51
CA ALA A 92 4.06 8.48 18.17
C ALA A 92 4.22 7.34 17.15
N VAL A 93 3.47 7.39 16.04
CA VAL A 93 3.63 6.44 14.93
C VAL A 93 4.93 6.69 14.18
N GLU A 94 5.30 7.95 13.97
CA GLU A 94 6.55 8.30 13.29
C GLU A 94 7.80 7.85 14.07
N SER A 95 7.76 7.95 15.39
CA SER A 95 8.86 7.57 16.26
C SER A 95 8.88 6.08 16.60
N ASP A 96 7.92 5.29 16.10
CA ASP A 96 7.85 3.85 16.38
C ASP A 96 8.99 3.10 15.65
N PRO A 97 9.89 2.41 16.38
CA PRO A 97 11.01 1.69 15.78
C PRO A 97 10.57 0.52 14.88
N GLY A 98 9.34 0.03 15.03
CA GLY A 98 8.73 -1.01 14.23
C GLY A 98 8.20 -0.55 12.87
N LEU A 99 8.02 0.76 12.65
CA LEU A 99 7.46 1.30 11.41
C LEU A 99 8.37 1.03 10.20
N ALA A 100 9.64 1.42 10.28
CA ALA A 100 10.62 1.23 9.21
C ALA A 100 10.80 -0.24 8.76
N PRO A 101 10.98 -1.23 9.67
CA PRO A 101 11.10 -2.63 9.27
C PRO A 101 9.81 -3.19 8.67
N LEU A 102 8.63 -2.74 9.12
CA LEU A 102 7.35 -3.13 8.52
C LEU A 102 7.22 -2.61 7.08
N ILE A 103 7.56 -1.35 6.83
CA ILE A 103 7.59 -0.78 5.48
C ILE A 103 8.53 -1.58 4.58
N ALA A 104 9.74 -1.88 5.06
CA ALA A 104 10.71 -2.68 4.32
C ALA A 104 10.20 -4.09 4.00
N ARG A 105 9.52 -4.75 4.95
CA ARG A 105 8.92 -6.07 4.75
C ARG A 105 7.85 -6.05 3.65
N TYR A 106 6.97 -5.05 3.64
CA TYR A 106 5.96 -4.90 2.59
C TYR A 106 6.58 -4.60 1.22
N ARG A 107 7.66 -3.81 1.16
CA ARG A 107 8.38 -3.50 -0.09
C ARG A 107 9.14 -4.70 -0.65
N THR A 108 9.84 -5.46 0.20
CA THR A 108 10.63 -6.63 -0.22
C THR A 108 9.76 -7.75 -0.79
N HIS A 109 8.58 -7.97 -0.23
CA HIS A 109 7.62 -8.92 -0.79
C HIS A 109 7.23 -8.54 -2.23
N THR A 110 7.04 -7.25 -2.50
CA THR A 110 6.69 -6.76 -3.85
C THR A 110 7.86 -6.95 -4.83
N ARG A 111 9.08 -6.56 -4.44
CA ARG A 111 10.28 -6.68 -5.28
C ARG A 111 10.60 -8.11 -5.72
N ARG A 112 10.38 -9.11 -4.86
CA ARG A 112 10.63 -10.52 -5.23
C ARG A 112 9.68 -11.00 -6.32
N VAL A 113 8.42 -10.57 -6.26
CA VAL A 113 7.42 -10.92 -7.27
C VAL A 113 7.79 -10.27 -8.61
N ASP A 114 8.19 -9.00 -8.61
CA ASP A 114 8.62 -8.31 -9.83
C ASP A 114 9.85 -8.96 -10.48
N LEU A 115 10.84 -9.37 -9.67
CA LEU A 115 12.03 -10.06 -10.18
C LEU A 115 11.70 -11.41 -10.81
N VAL A 116 10.79 -12.19 -10.20
CA VAL A 116 10.35 -13.47 -10.76
C VAL A 116 9.62 -13.28 -12.07
N PHE A 117 8.67 -12.33 -12.14
CA PHE A 117 7.95 -12.04 -13.38
C PHE A 117 8.88 -11.51 -14.48
N ASN A 118 9.84 -10.65 -14.15
CA ASN A 118 10.81 -10.15 -15.12
C ASN A 118 11.71 -11.28 -15.63
N ALA A 119 12.18 -12.18 -14.76
CA ALA A 119 12.97 -13.34 -15.16
C ALA A 119 12.19 -14.28 -16.09
N ILE A 120 10.91 -14.55 -15.78
CA ILE A 120 10.03 -15.35 -16.64
C ILE A 120 9.85 -14.68 -18.00
N GLY A 121 9.61 -13.36 -18.03
CA GLY A 121 9.46 -12.60 -19.26
C GLY A 121 10.71 -12.64 -20.16
N VAL A 122 11.88 -12.41 -19.58
CA VAL A 122 13.16 -12.52 -20.29
C VAL A 122 13.39 -13.95 -20.78
N PHE A 123 13.09 -14.96 -19.97
CA PHE A 123 13.23 -16.36 -20.35
C PHE A 123 12.31 -16.73 -21.51
N ALA A 124 11.04 -16.30 -21.48
CA ALA A 124 10.08 -16.52 -22.57
C ALA A 124 10.53 -15.84 -23.86
N LEU A 125 11.07 -14.62 -23.78
CA LEU A 125 11.60 -13.90 -24.94
C LEU A 125 12.82 -14.60 -25.54
N LEU A 126 13.75 -15.06 -24.70
CA LEU A 126 14.92 -15.83 -25.12
C LEU A 126 14.53 -17.16 -25.76
N LEU A 127 13.54 -17.87 -25.19
CA LEU A 127 13.02 -19.11 -25.74
C LEU A 127 12.38 -18.87 -27.12
N LEU A 128 11.61 -17.79 -27.27
CA LEU A 128 10.94 -17.45 -28.52
C LEU A 128 11.94 -17.05 -29.61
N LEU A 129 12.99 -16.31 -29.25
CA LEU A 129 14.12 -16.02 -30.14
C LEU A 129 14.88 -17.29 -30.54
N ALA A 130 15.22 -18.15 -29.58
CA ALA A 130 15.91 -19.40 -29.85
C ALA A 130 15.08 -20.32 -30.76
N LEU A 131 13.77 -20.44 -30.50
CA LEU A 131 12.86 -21.21 -31.33
C LEU A 131 12.73 -20.60 -32.74
N GLY A 132 12.64 -19.28 -32.84
CA GLY A 132 12.57 -18.58 -34.13
C GLY A 132 13.85 -18.72 -34.96
N ILE A 133 15.02 -18.80 -34.33
CA ILE A 133 16.29 -19.07 -35.01
C ILE A 133 16.40 -20.55 -35.40
N LEU A 134 15.86 -21.47 -34.59
CA LEU A 134 15.93 -22.91 -34.84
C LEU A 134 14.89 -23.40 -35.86
N LEU A 135 13.74 -22.74 -35.96
CA LEU A 135 12.66 -23.03 -36.93
C LEU A 135 12.59 -22.03 -38.10
N GLY A 136 13.46 -21.02 -38.13
CA GLY A 136 13.58 -20.10 -39.26
C GLY A 136 14.22 -20.80 -40.48
N PRO A 137 13.74 -20.53 -41.71
CA PRO A 137 14.23 -21.18 -42.94
C PRO A 137 15.70 -20.87 -43.26
#